data_AF-A0A6A4I0B6-F1
#
_entry.id   AF-A0A6A4I0B6-F1
#
_cell.length_a   1.000
_cell.length_b   1.000
_cell.length_c   1.000
_cell.angle_alpha   90.00
_cell.angle_beta   90.00
_cell.angle_gamma   90.00
#
_symmetry.space_group_name_H-M   'P 1'
#
loop_
_entity.id
_entity.type
_entity.pdbx_description
1 polymer ?
#
loop_
_entity_poly.entity_id
_entity_poly.type
_entity_poly.pdbx_seq_one_letter_code
_entity_poly.pdbx_strand_id
1 'polypeptide(L)'
;MTAFLCRLHANGFVHGDVRDVNILVENGIGIGWKMIDWDWAGVPGIVQYPRHLTRRGPNLRRPDSVQDLGLVQPAHDTEMLEQLWV
;
A
#
# COMPACT_ATOMS: atom_id res chain seq x y z
N MET A 1 2.19 3.86 11.51
CA MET A 1 1.73 3.78 10.11
C MET A 1 0.22 3.61 9.99
N THR A 2 -0.45 2.86 10.86
CA THR A 2 -1.92 2.74 10.86
C THR A 2 -2.65 4.08 10.84
N ALA A 3 -2.27 5.02 11.71
CA ALA A 3 -2.86 6.36 11.72
C ALA A 3 -2.68 7.14 10.41
N PHE A 4 -1.62 6.86 9.64
CA PHE A 4 -1.44 7.44 8.31
C PHE A 4 -2.42 6.84 7.31
N LEU A 5 -2.56 5.52 7.26
CA LEU A 5 -3.56 4.87 6.38
C LEU A 5 -4.98 5.29 6.74
N CYS A 6 -5.33 5.36 8.04
CA CYS A 6 -6.64 5.86 8.46
C CYS A 6 -6.91 7.28 7.94
N ARG A 7 -5.91 8.19 7.99
CA ARG A 7 -6.05 9.53 7.43
C ARG A 7 -6.16 9.50 5.90
N LEU A 8 -5.35 8.69 5.21
CA LEU A 8 -5.40 8.57 3.76
C LEU A 8 -6.78 8.10 3.29
N HIS A 9 -7.28 7.02 3.89
CA HIS A 9 -8.60 6.44 3.62
C HIS A 9 -9.74 7.41 3.97
N ALA A 10 -9.66 8.11 5.11
CA ALA A 10 -10.65 9.12 5.49
C ALA A 10 -10.70 10.32 4.53
N ASN A 11 -9.61 10.59 3.79
CA ASN A 11 -9.58 11.61 2.74
C ASN A 11 -10.01 11.06 1.37
N GLY A 12 -10.48 9.80 1.29
CA GLY A 12 -11.00 9.21 0.06
C GLY A 12 -9.92 8.67 -0.89
N PHE A 13 -8.75 8.34 -0.37
CA PHE A 13 -7.64 7.79 -1.15
C PHE A 13 -7.19 6.43 -0.62
N VAL A 14 -6.62 5.61 -1.51
CA VAL A 14 -5.84 4.39 -1.19
C VAL A 14 -4.43 4.55 -1.72
N HIS A 15 -3.45 3.82 -1.16
CA HIS A 15 -2.07 3.80 -1.67
C HIS A 15 -1.89 2.73 -2.76
N GLY A 16 -2.43 1.53 -2.51
CA GLY A 16 -2.40 0.40 -3.43
C GLY A 16 -1.13 -0.46 -3.37
N ASP A 17 -0.03 0.07 -2.86
CA ASP A 17 1.25 -0.66 -2.79
C ASP A 17 2.03 -0.45 -1.48
N VAL A 18 1.38 -0.70 -0.34
CA VAL A 18 2.02 -0.57 0.98
C VAL A 18 3.06 -1.68 1.15
N ARG A 19 4.35 -1.33 1.08
CA ARG A 19 5.47 -2.28 1.21
C ARG A 19 6.63 -1.63 1.95
N ASP A 20 7.49 -2.45 2.54
CA ASP A 20 8.72 -2.01 3.21
C ASP A 20 9.61 -1.16 2.29
N VAL A 21 9.77 -1.59 1.03
CA VAL A 21 10.52 -0.87 -0.01
C VAL A 21 9.94 0.51 -0.35
N ASN A 22 8.66 0.75 -0.02
CA ASN A 22 7.96 2.02 -0.29
C ASN A 22 7.89 2.92 0.95
N ILE A 23 8.64 2.59 2.01
CA ILE A 23 8.74 3.38 3.24
C ILE A 23 10.16 3.91 3.36
N LEU A 24 10.32 5.21 3.20
CA LEU A 24 11.60 5.88 3.43
C LEU A 24 11.72 6.24 4.92
N VAL A 25 12.75 5.73 5.58
CA VAL A 25 13.06 6.06 6.98
C VAL A 25 14.16 7.11 7.00
N GLU A 26 13.96 8.18 7.77
CA GLU A 26 14.94 9.24 7.94
C GLU A 26 16.13 8.71 8.78
N ASN A 27 17.36 9.03 8.36
CA ASN A 27 18.56 8.64 9.08
C ASN A 27 18.99 9.80 10.00
N GLY A 28 18.70 9.73 11.31
CA GLY A 28 18.98 10.82 12.25
C GLY A 28 18.46 10.57 13.68
N ILE A 29 18.54 11.60 14.54
CA ILE A 29 17.98 11.55 15.90
C ILE A 29 16.46 11.76 15.81
N GLY A 30 15.73 10.65 15.70
CA GLY A 30 14.27 10.61 15.61
C GLY A 30 13.79 9.52 14.64
N ILE A 31 12.60 8.96 14.88
CA ILE A 31 11.99 7.96 13.98
C ILE A 31 11.04 8.70 13.03
N GLY A 32 11.60 9.40 12.05
CA GLY A 32 10.86 10.00 10.95
C GLY A 32 10.71 9.01 9.78
N TRP A 33 9.56 8.99 9.12
CA TRP A 33 9.36 8.19 7.91
C TRP A 33 8.41 8.87 6.92
N LYS A 34 8.49 8.48 5.65
CA LYS A 34 7.61 8.94 4.57
C LYS A 34 7.18 7.76 3.69
N MET A 35 5.95 7.79 3.21
CA MET A 35 5.46 6.86 2.18
C MET A 35 5.81 7.41 0.79
N ILE A 36 6.35 6.57 -0.07
CA ILE A 36 6.71 6.88 -1.47
C ILE A 36 6.03 5.87 -2.42
N ASP A 37 6.23 6.04 -3.73
CA ASP A 37 5.68 5.16 -4.79
C ASP A 37 4.15 5.16 -4.85
N TRP A 38 3.59 6.26 -5.35
CA TRP A 38 2.15 6.55 -5.39
C TRP A 38 1.49 6.17 -6.73
N ASP A 39 2.15 5.38 -7.58
CA ASP A 39 1.69 5.08 -8.95
C ASP A 39 0.33 4.35 -8.99
N TRP A 40 -0.01 3.62 -7.92
CA TRP A 40 -1.29 2.91 -7.79
C TRP A 40 -2.24 3.53 -6.78
N ALA A 41 -1.89 4.73 -6.29
CA ALA A 41 -2.72 5.46 -5.38
C ALA A 41 -3.85 6.19 -6.14
N GLY A 42 -4.97 6.38 -5.45
CA GLY A 42 -6.10 7.07 -6.06
C GLY A 42 -7.38 6.87 -5.29
N VAL A 43 -8.50 7.22 -5.93
CA VAL A 43 -9.84 7.09 -5.32
C VAL A 43 -10.28 5.62 -5.40
N PRO A 44 -10.65 4.98 -4.27
CA PRO A 44 -11.15 3.61 -4.28
C PRO A 44 -12.41 3.52 -5.13
N GLY A 45 -12.54 2.43 -5.90
CA GLY A 45 -13.62 2.29 -6.88
C GLY A 45 -13.34 2.93 -8.26
N ILE A 46 -12.26 3.71 -8.38
CA ILE A 46 -11.82 4.31 -9.65
C ILE A 46 -10.44 3.79 -10.05
N VAL A 47 -9.47 3.81 -9.14
CA VAL A 47 -8.10 3.37 -9.42
C VAL A 47 -8.02 1.83 -9.51
N GLN A 48 -7.25 1.34 -10.47
CA GLN A 48 -7.07 -0.08 -10.77
C GLN A 48 -5.60 -0.48 -10.71
N TYR A 49 -5.34 -1.73 -10.35
CA TYR A 49 -4.04 -2.33 -10.53
C TYR A 49 -3.69 -2.52 -12.01
N PRO A 50 -2.39 -2.54 -12.38
CA PRO A 50 -1.99 -2.83 -13.75
C PRO A 50 -2.30 -4.26 -14.15
N ARG A 51 -2.25 -4.53 -15.46
CA ARG A 51 -2.26 -5.90 -15.99
C ARG A 51 -0.94 -6.59 -15.65
N HIS A 52 -0.98 -7.91 -15.47
CA HIS A 52 0.19 -8.74 -15.16
C HIS A 52 0.84 -8.35 -13.82
N LEU A 53 0.01 -8.00 -12.83
CA LEU A 53 0.48 -7.64 -11.51
C LEU A 53 1.09 -8.87 -10.83
N THR A 54 2.34 -8.74 -10.39
CA THR A 54 2.95 -9.77 -9.54
C THR A 54 2.27 -9.74 -8.18
N ARG A 55 1.59 -10.83 -7.81
CA ARG A 55 0.87 -10.97 -6.53
C ARG A 55 1.66 -11.72 -5.45
N ARG A 56 2.59 -12.58 -5.86
CA ARG A 56 3.44 -13.36 -4.95
C ARG A 56 4.88 -13.44 -5.48
N GLY A 57 5.85 -13.41 -4.57
CA GLY A 57 7.28 -13.55 -4.82
C GLY A 57 8.05 -13.74 -3.50
N PRO A 58 9.38 -13.91 -3.54
CA PRO A 58 10.18 -14.24 -2.34
C PRO A 58 10.00 -13.27 -1.16
N ASN A 59 9.89 -11.98 -1.44
CA ASN A 59 9.66 -10.90 -0.46
C ASN A 59 8.46 -10.04 -0.86
N LEU A 60 7.49 -10.62 -1.57
CA LEU A 60 6.30 -9.91 -2.04
C LEU A 60 5.09 -10.79 -1.82
N ARG A 61 4.17 -10.33 -0.99
CA ARG A 61 2.85 -10.92 -0.89
C ARG A 61 1.83 -9.80 -0.99
N ARG A 62 0.87 -9.97 -1.90
CA ARG A 62 -0.32 -9.13 -1.97
C ARG A 62 -1.49 -9.86 -1.34
N PRO A 63 -2.48 -9.12 -0.83
CA PRO A 63 -3.80 -9.64 -0.48
C PRO A 63 -4.34 -10.59 -1.54
N ASP A 64 -4.97 -11.68 -1.10
CA ASP A 64 -5.49 -12.69 -2.03
C ASP A 64 -6.65 -12.15 -2.89
N SER A 65 -7.31 -11.08 -2.44
CA SER A 65 -8.35 -10.37 -3.19
C SER A 65 -7.81 -9.44 -4.30
N VAL A 66 -6.50 -9.16 -4.32
CA VAL A 66 -5.88 -8.32 -5.36
C VAL A 66 -5.90 -9.07 -6.70
N GLN A 67 -6.34 -8.39 -7.76
CA GLN A 67 -6.45 -8.95 -9.10
C GLN A 67 -5.89 -7.96 -10.14
N ASP A 68 -5.42 -8.49 -11.26
CA ASP A 68 -5.03 -7.69 -12.42
C ASP A 68 -6.23 -6.87 -12.90
N LEU A 69 -6.03 -5.57 -13.17
CA LEU A 69 -7.10 -4.63 -13.53
C LEU A 69 -8.20 -4.50 -12.47
N GLY A 70 -8.03 -5.12 -11.30
CA GLY A 70 -8.94 -5.03 -10.19
C GLY A 70 -8.85 -3.67 -9.50
N LEU A 71 -9.96 -3.23 -8.91
CA LEU A 71 -10.01 -2.00 -8.16
C LEU A 71 -9.13 -2.09 -6.91
N VAL A 72 -8.36 -1.04 -6.65
CA VAL A 72 -7.63 -0.93 -5.38
C VAL A 72 -8.62 -0.59 -4.28
N GLN A 73 -8.56 -1.34 -3.17
CA GLN A 73 -9.47 -1.21 -2.03
C GLN A 73 -8.68 -0.84 -0.76
N PRO A 74 -9.29 -0.10 0.19
CA PRO A 74 -8.66 0.21 1.47
C PRO A 74 -8.19 -1.03 2.24
N ALA A 75 -8.95 -2.13 2.14
CA ALA A 75 -8.60 -3.40 2.75
C ALA A 75 -7.26 -3.95 2.24
N HIS A 76 -6.90 -3.66 0.98
CA HIS A 76 -5.61 -4.09 0.44
C HIS A 76 -4.46 -3.39 1.16
N ASP A 77 -4.54 -2.07 1.37
CA ASP A 77 -3.52 -1.32 2.12
C ASP A 77 -3.38 -1.83 3.56
N THR A 78 -4.51 -2.11 4.21
CA THR A 78 -4.54 -2.62 5.59
C THR A 78 -3.86 -3.97 5.70
N GLU A 79 -4.23 -4.94 4.86
CA GLU A 79 -3.63 -6.27 4.89
C GLU A 79 -2.14 -6.23 4.48
N MET A 80 -1.77 -5.38 3.51
CA MET A 80 -0.37 -5.16 3.18
C MET A 80 0.43 -4.55 4.35
N LEU A 81 -0.16 -3.63 5.13
CA LEU A 81 0.47 -3.10 6.34
C LEU A 81 0.62 -4.18 7.42
N GLU A 82 -0.37 -5.04 7.61
CA GLU A 82 -0.33 -6.15 8.56
C GLU A 82 0.82 -7.11 8.25
N GLN A 83 1.09 -7.36 6.97
CA GLN A 83 2.19 -8.21 6.50
C GLN A 83 3.60 -7.65 6.80
N LEU A 84 3.74 -6.36 7.11
CA LEU A 84 5.05 -5.78 7.49
C LEU A 84 5.49 -6.15 8.91
N TRP A 85 4.59 -6.70 9.72
CA TRP A 85 4.84 -7.06 11.11
C TRP A 85 5.08 -8.56 11.33
N VAL A 86 5.15 -9.34 10.25
CA VAL A 86 5.27 -10.81 10.25
C VAL A 86 6.58 -11.22 9.58
#